data_AF-A0A7M2AAX0-F1
#
_entry.id   AF-A0A7M2AAX0-F1
#
_cell.length_a   1.000
_cell.length_b   1.000
_cell.length_c   1.000
_cell.angle_alpha   90.00
_cell.angle_beta   90.00
_cell.angle_gamma   90.00
#
_symmetry.space_group_name_H-M   'P 1'
#
loop_
_entity.id
_entity.type
_entity.pdbx_description
1 polymer ?
#
loop_
_entity_poly.entity_id
_entity_poly.type
_entity_poly.pdbx_seq_one_letter_code
_entity_poly.pdbx_strand_id
1 'polypeptide(L)'
;MRSISSNMIQQLKSKFPKWCNDTEQGKYDLCLSNDLDSLLSCLYLQQIRGYQINYFYDFSNIFKAKNTGKQVIGVDMALERGKVWDNHITKISRTDRVNPNSANVNSVTGISRDNYYTKYCGSTLLQIISYHNVPMPESREGKIILLAIDSTFLGYFNNDFRAINRSWLEQLELFELLDILDSGIHKCEFYRVKSQYNLDAPIRVNENGILETNINLAAMQGLFEFPLSLSAEQFKLTHTFENTGRYELAKDKEYSKHDINGLYSMALTHKNKFKFTMGSKTVY
;
A
#
# COMPACT_ATOMS: atom_id res chain seq x y z
N MET A 1 -23.95 11.39 18.77
CA MET A 1 -22.90 10.81 19.62
C MET A 1 -21.69 10.48 18.76
N ARG A 2 -20.63 11.30 18.79
CA ARG A 2 -19.39 11.12 18.00
C ARG A 2 -18.14 11.47 18.83
N SER A 3 -18.07 11.02 20.09
CA SER A 3 -16.90 11.31 20.97
C SER A 3 -16.06 10.08 21.33
N ILE A 4 -16.42 8.89 20.85
CA ILE A 4 -15.67 7.64 21.13
C ILE A 4 -14.62 7.36 20.02
N SER A 5 -14.82 7.87 18.80
CA SER A 5 -13.98 7.51 17.63
C SER A 5 -12.57 8.12 17.66
N SER A 6 -12.43 9.38 18.08
CA SER A 6 -11.15 10.12 18.00
C SER A 6 -9.99 9.45 18.76
N ASN A 7 -10.29 8.56 19.72
CA ASN A 7 -9.29 7.86 20.51
C ASN A 7 -8.66 6.66 19.75
N MET A 8 -9.41 5.97 18.88
CA MET A 8 -8.92 4.75 18.20
C MET A 8 -7.84 5.05 17.17
N ILE A 9 -8.07 6.04 16.30
CA ILE A 9 -7.08 6.44 15.30
C ILE A 9 -5.83 7.02 15.95
N GLN A 10 -5.96 7.79 17.05
CA GLN A 10 -4.81 8.32 17.79
C GLN A 10 -3.95 7.20 18.40
N GLN A 11 -4.59 6.17 18.97
CA GLN A 11 -3.89 4.99 19.47
C GLN A 11 -3.12 4.27 18.36
N LEU A 12 -3.70 4.15 17.16
CA LEU A 12 -3.03 3.55 16.02
C LEU A 12 -1.86 4.39 15.52
N LYS A 13 -2.08 5.71 15.36
CA LYS A 13 -1.07 6.70 14.94
C LYS A 13 0.15 6.70 15.86
N SER A 14 -0.05 6.55 17.17
CA SER A 14 1.05 6.53 18.15
C SER A 14 1.99 5.32 18.01
N LYS A 15 1.55 4.26 17.32
CA LYS A 15 2.37 3.07 17.06
C LYS A 15 3.16 3.18 15.75
N PHE A 16 2.85 4.13 14.88
CA PHE A 16 3.56 4.32 13.62
C PHE A 16 4.95 4.93 13.85
N PRO A 17 5.90 4.69 12.93
CA PRO A 17 7.23 5.27 13.01
C PRO A 17 7.20 6.81 13.10
N LYS A 18 8.12 7.39 13.88
CA LYS A 18 8.17 8.84 14.14
C LYS A 18 8.22 9.68 12.87
N TRP A 19 8.89 9.19 11.81
CA TRP A 19 9.04 9.92 10.54
C TRP A 19 7.69 10.20 9.86
N CYS A 20 6.63 9.45 10.17
CA CYS A 20 5.29 9.71 9.63
C CYS A 20 4.73 11.07 10.07
N ASN A 21 5.21 11.58 11.21
CA ASN A 21 4.83 12.89 11.74
C ASN A 21 5.66 14.04 11.16
N ASP A 22 6.62 13.76 10.28
CA ASP A 22 7.40 14.83 9.65
C ASP A 22 6.51 15.72 8.78
N THR A 23 6.68 17.03 8.94
CA THR A 23 5.89 18.07 8.26
C THR A 23 6.69 18.90 7.26
N GLU A 24 8.01 18.73 7.24
CA GLU A 24 8.91 19.43 6.32
C GLU A 24 8.59 19.07 4.86
N GLN A 25 8.29 20.10 4.08
CA GLN A 25 7.90 19.95 2.68
C GLN A 25 9.08 19.48 1.83
N GLY A 26 8.85 18.50 0.96
CA GLY A 26 9.85 17.99 0.03
C GLY A 26 11.01 17.26 0.68
N LYS A 27 10.92 16.89 1.97
CA LYS A 27 11.99 16.22 2.73
C LYS A 27 12.41 14.86 2.14
N TYR A 28 11.45 14.11 1.61
CA TYR A 28 11.65 12.75 1.13
C TYR A 28 11.41 12.62 -0.38
N ASP A 29 12.10 11.64 -0.96
CA ASP A 29 11.72 11.05 -2.23
C ASP A 29 10.82 9.83 -2.00
N LEU A 30 9.95 9.54 -2.97
CA LEU A 30 9.07 8.39 -2.98
C LEU A 30 9.58 7.33 -3.94
N CYS A 31 9.48 6.07 -3.52
CA CYS A 31 9.59 4.89 -4.37
C CYS A 31 8.19 4.33 -4.62
N LEU A 32 7.70 4.58 -5.83
CA LEU A 32 6.42 4.09 -6.34
C LEU A 32 6.53 2.58 -6.62
N SER A 33 5.54 1.78 -6.21
CA SER A 33 5.39 0.38 -6.65
C SER A 33 4.54 0.31 -7.94
N ASN A 34 4.16 -0.88 -8.39
CA ASN A 34 3.72 -1.11 -9.76
C ASN A 34 2.21 -1.04 -9.98
N ASP A 35 1.45 -0.38 -9.12
CA ASP A 35 -0.03 -0.39 -9.17
C ASP A 35 -0.69 0.95 -8.83
N LEU A 36 -2.03 0.97 -8.85
CA LEU A 36 -2.79 2.17 -8.55
C LEU A 36 -2.78 2.56 -7.07
N ASP A 37 -2.69 1.60 -6.15
CA ASP A 37 -2.65 1.90 -4.71
C ASP A 37 -1.43 2.77 -4.38
N SER A 38 -0.27 2.34 -4.86
CA SER A 38 0.98 3.06 -4.70
C SER A 38 1.01 4.39 -5.45
N LEU A 39 0.43 4.47 -6.65
CA LEU A 39 0.35 5.73 -7.41
C LEU A 39 -0.46 6.78 -6.68
N LEU A 40 -1.71 6.47 -6.30
CA LEU A 40 -2.54 7.43 -5.59
C LEU A 40 -1.94 7.78 -4.24
N SER A 41 -1.38 6.81 -3.52
CA SER A 41 -0.65 7.04 -2.27
C SER A 41 0.48 8.06 -2.46
N CYS A 42 1.27 7.92 -3.52
CA CYS A 42 2.35 8.86 -3.83
C CYS A 42 1.81 10.25 -4.20
N LEU A 43 0.75 10.34 -5.01
CA LEU A 43 0.15 11.62 -5.40
C LEU A 43 -0.44 12.36 -4.20
N TYR A 44 -1.08 11.67 -3.26
CA TYR A 44 -1.51 12.27 -2.00
C TYR A 44 -0.33 12.75 -1.16
N LEU A 45 0.72 11.94 -1.00
CA LEU A 45 1.92 12.35 -0.26
C LEU A 45 2.62 13.56 -0.93
N GLN A 46 2.62 13.64 -2.26
CA GLN A 46 3.09 14.79 -3.01
C GLN A 46 2.23 16.04 -2.73
N GLN A 47 0.91 15.92 -2.73
CA GLN A 47 0.00 17.03 -2.41
C GLN A 47 0.15 17.52 -0.96
N ILE A 48 0.29 16.59 -0.01
CA ILE A 48 0.26 16.88 1.44
C ILE A 48 1.65 17.30 1.97
N ARG A 49 2.72 16.83 1.34
CA ARG A 49 4.11 16.98 1.82
C ARG A 49 5.10 17.43 0.76
N GLY A 50 4.71 17.63 -0.51
CA GLY A 50 5.63 18.03 -1.57
C GLY A 50 6.69 16.99 -1.94
N TYR A 51 6.54 15.74 -1.47
CA TYR A 51 7.46 14.66 -1.81
C TYR A 51 7.41 14.33 -3.30
N GLN A 52 8.52 13.83 -3.85
CA GLN A 52 8.67 13.62 -5.29
C GLN A 52 8.93 12.17 -5.63
N ILE A 53 8.29 11.66 -6.69
CA ILE A 53 8.49 10.29 -7.18
C ILE A 53 9.78 10.25 -8.00
N ASN A 54 10.87 9.82 -7.37
CA ASN A 54 12.19 9.70 -7.99
C ASN A 54 12.70 8.25 -8.07
N TYR A 55 11.94 7.31 -7.50
CA TYR A 55 12.26 5.88 -7.51
C TYR A 55 11.03 5.07 -7.92
N PHE A 56 11.27 3.93 -8.54
CA PHE A 56 10.24 2.99 -8.94
C PHE A 56 10.69 1.55 -8.66
N TYR A 57 9.79 0.72 -8.17
CA TYR A 57 10.02 -0.68 -7.80
C TYR A 57 8.98 -1.59 -8.45
N ASP A 58 9.43 -2.55 -9.25
CA ASP A 58 8.55 -3.47 -10.00
C ASP A 58 8.55 -4.90 -9.45
N PHE A 59 8.98 -5.08 -8.19
CA PHE A 59 9.28 -6.37 -7.55
C PHE A 59 10.58 -7.06 -7.98
N SER A 60 11.06 -6.85 -9.22
CA SER A 60 12.30 -7.45 -9.72
C SER A 60 13.48 -6.49 -9.77
N ASN A 61 13.19 -5.19 -9.78
CA ASN A 61 14.13 -4.13 -10.07
C ASN A 61 13.83 -2.88 -9.23
N ILE A 62 14.85 -2.05 -9.08
CA ILE A 62 14.73 -0.66 -8.61
C ILE A 62 15.24 0.25 -9.71
N PHE A 63 14.41 1.21 -10.08
CA PHE A 63 14.76 2.27 -11.00
C PHE A 63 14.84 3.61 -10.28
N LYS A 64 15.66 4.50 -10.82
CA LYS A 64 15.93 5.83 -10.28
C LYS A 64 15.88 6.86 -11.38
N ALA A 65 15.10 7.92 -11.17
CA ALA A 65 15.02 9.06 -12.06
C ALA A 65 16.08 10.12 -11.74
N LYS A 66 16.13 10.56 -10.48
CA LYS A 66 17.04 11.62 -10.02
C LYS A 66 17.80 11.19 -8.77
N ASN A 67 19.06 11.62 -8.67
CA ASN A 67 19.82 11.51 -7.43
C ASN A 67 19.73 12.81 -6.63
N THR A 68 18.74 12.89 -5.75
CA THR A 68 18.50 14.08 -4.90
C THR A 68 19.31 14.06 -3.60
N GLY A 69 19.92 12.92 -3.23
CA GLY A 69 20.52 12.70 -1.92
C GLY A 69 19.50 12.57 -0.77
N LYS A 70 18.20 12.68 -1.04
CA LYS A 70 17.15 12.55 -0.02
C LYS A 70 16.96 11.09 0.38
N GLN A 71 16.47 10.91 1.61
CA GLN A 71 15.99 9.61 2.04
C GLN A 71 14.73 9.22 1.26
N VAL A 72 14.56 7.92 1.03
CA VAL A 72 13.47 7.37 0.22
C VAL A 72 12.44 6.70 1.12
N ILE A 73 11.16 6.93 0.83
CA ILE A 73 10.04 6.19 1.39
C ILE A 73 9.49 5.26 0.32
N GLY A 74 9.49 3.95 0.57
CA GLY A 74 8.76 2.99 -0.25
C GLY A 74 7.26 3.09 -0.01
N VAL A 75 6.46 2.97 -1.06
CA VAL A 75 5.00 3.06 -0.98
C VAL A 75 4.40 1.79 -1.55
N ASP A 76 3.60 1.11 -0.73
CA ASP A 76 3.10 -0.24 -0.97
C ASP A 76 4.24 -1.25 -1.20
N MET A 77 5.17 -1.29 -0.23
CA MET A 77 6.37 -2.12 -0.30
C MET A 77 6.65 -2.78 1.05
N ALA A 78 6.65 -4.10 1.07
CA ALA A 78 6.89 -4.91 2.27
C ALA A 78 8.39 -5.08 2.58
N LEU A 79 9.12 -3.98 2.73
CA LEU A 79 10.57 -3.97 2.95
C LEU A 79 10.96 -4.42 4.36
N GLU A 80 12.02 -5.23 4.47
CA GLU A 80 12.60 -5.62 5.76
C GLU A 80 13.33 -4.47 6.47
N ARG A 81 13.77 -3.45 5.70
CA ARG A 81 14.46 -2.25 6.21
C ARG A 81 14.10 -1.02 5.37
N GLY A 82 14.18 0.16 5.98
CA GLY A 82 13.89 1.44 5.32
C GLY A 82 12.50 1.98 5.65
N LYS A 83 12.24 3.23 5.28
CA LYS A 83 10.94 3.87 5.54
C LYS A 83 9.94 3.38 4.51
N VAL A 84 8.79 2.87 4.95
CA VAL A 84 7.72 2.46 4.03
C VAL A 84 6.34 2.81 4.55
N TRP A 85 5.45 3.20 3.65
CA TRP A 85 4.01 3.05 3.80
C TRP A 85 3.61 1.71 3.18
N ASP A 86 2.92 0.86 3.93
CA ASP A 86 2.60 -0.50 3.50
C ASP A 86 1.38 -1.03 4.26
N ASN A 87 0.69 -2.04 3.73
CA ASN A 87 -0.40 -2.76 4.39
C ASN A 87 -0.15 -4.27 4.47
N HIS A 88 0.92 -4.80 3.87
CA HIS A 88 1.14 -6.24 3.74
C HIS A 88 1.44 -6.91 5.08
N ILE A 89 1.14 -8.20 5.23
CA ILE A 89 1.57 -8.96 6.41
C ILE A 89 2.99 -9.47 6.17
N THR A 90 3.93 -8.99 6.99
CA THR A 90 5.36 -9.31 6.87
C THR A 90 5.85 -10.29 7.95
N LYS A 91 4.94 -10.93 8.70
CA LYS A 91 5.26 -11.86 9.79
C LYS A 91 4.74 -13.27 9.46
N ILE A 92 5.66 -14.23 9.33
CA ILE A 92 5.33 -15.65 9.20
C ILE A 92 5.00 -16.24 10.58
N SER A 93 5.68 -15.80 11.64
CA SER A 93 5.41 -16.19 13.03
C SER A 93 5.12 -14.97 13.92
N ARG A 94 4.42 -15.16 15.04
CA ARG A 94 4.22 -14.12 16.06
C ARG A 94 5.53 -13.57 16.63
N THR A 95 6.62 -14.34 16.62
CA THR A 95 7.93 -13.90 17.12
C THR A 95 8.77 -13.18 16.06
N ASP A 96 8.33 -13.14 14.80
CA ASP A 96 9.02 -12.40 13.76
C ASP A 96 9.06 -10.91 14.07
N ARG A 97 10.20 -10.28 13.76
CA ARG A 97 10.38 -8.84 13.88
C ARG A 97 9.82 -8.16 12.64
N VAL A 98 9.24 -6.99 12.80
CA VAL A 98 8.83 -6.15 11.68
C VAL A 98 9.92 -5.12 11.40
N ASN A 99 9.89 -4.53 10.20
CA ASN A 99 10.68 -3.33 9.92
C ASN A 99 10.21 -2.19 10.84
N PRO A 100 11.05 -1.67 11.75
CA PRO A 100 10.63 -0.64 12.71
C PRO A 100 10.33 0.71 12.05
N ASN A 101 10.68 0.88 10.78
CA ASN A 101 10.37 2.07 9.98
C ASN A 101 9.19 1.84 9.02
N SER A 102 8.48 0.72 9.13
CA SER A 102 7.26 0.46 8.36
C SER A 102 6.03 1.08 9.04
N ALA A 103 5.42 2.04 8.37
CA ALA A 103 4.09 2.53 8.66
C ALA A 103 3.09 1.56 8.04
N ASN A 104 2.69 0.55 8.81
CA ASN A 104 1.83 -0.53 8.35
C ASN A 104 0.92 -1.00 9.48
N VAL A 105 -0.39 -0.88 9.30
CA VAL A 105 -1.40 -1.28 10.29
C VAL A 105 -1.19 -2.73 10.73
N ASN A 106 -1.06 -3.66 9.79
CA ASN A 106 -0.87 -5.08 10.11
C ASN A 106 0.41 -5.32 10.92
N SER A 107 1.48 -4.59 10.64
CA SER A 107 2.73 -4.69 11.38
C SER A 107 2.59 -4.17 12.81
N VAL A 108 2.03 -2.97 12.99
CA VAL A 108 1.94 -2.33 14.32
C VAL A 108 0.87 -2.93 15.23
N THR A 109 -0.09 -3.66 14.67
CA THR A 109 -1.08 -4.44 15.43
C THR A 109 -0.69 -5.91 15.58
N GLY A 110 0.53 -6.29 15.17
CA GLY A 110 1.09 -7.62 15.41
C GLY A 110 0.38 -8.73 14.63
N ILE A 111 -0.14 -8.43 13.45
CA ILE A 111 -0.72 -9.43 12.56
C ILE A 111 0.40 -10.29 11.98
N SER A 112 0.15 -11.59 11.92
CA SER A 112 1.02 -12.63 11.42
C SER A 112 0.17 -13.70 10.74
N ARG A 113 0.81 -14.74 10.20
CA ARG A 113 0.15 -15.96 9.75
C ARG A 113 -0.85 -16.54 10.77
N ASP A 114 -0.51 -16.50 12.05
CA ASP A 114 -1.28 -17.19 13.10
C ASP A 114 -2.67 -16.57 13.30
N ASN A 115 -2.76 -15.24 13.20
CA ASN A 115 -3.99 -14.46 13.28
C ASN A 115 -4.34 -13.80 11.93
N TYR A 116 -3.97 -14.43 10.82
CA TYR A 116 -4.12 -13.87 9.46
C TYR A 116 -5.52 -13.34 9.15
N TYR A 117 -6.57 -13.96 9.69
CA TYR A 117 -7.95 -13.60 9.39
C TYR A 117 -8.47 -12.38 10.16
N THR A 118 -7.67 -11.80 11.07
CA THR A 118 -7.99 -10.52 11.73
C THR A 118 -7.28 -9.33 11.07
N LYS A 119 -6.61 -9.56 9.94
CA LYS A 119 -5.78 -8.55 9.26
C LYS A 119 -6.59 -7.35 8.76
N TYR A 120 -5.92 -6.20 8.70
CA TYR A 120 -6.32 -5.11 7.84
C TYR A 120 -6.22 -5.58 6.38
N CYS A 121 -7.31 -5.41 5.63
CA CYS A 121 -7.44 -5.81 4.23
C CYS A 121 -7.79 -4.64 3.31
N GLY A 122 -7.65 -3.41 3.81
CA GLY A 122 -7.70 -2.22 2.99
C GLY A 122 -6.33 -1.88 2.41
N SER A 123 -6.30 -0.93 1.49
CA SER A 123 -5.09 -0.55 0.77
C SER A 123 -4.15 0.34 1.58
N THR A 124 -2.89 0.47 1.14
CA THR A 124 -1.91 1.42 1.71
C THR A 124 -2.44 2.86 1.62
N LEU A 125 -3.13 3.21 0.53
CA LEU A 125 -3.74 4.53 0.35
C LEU A 125 -4.75 4.89 1.45
N LEU A 126 -5.64 3.96 1.82
CA LEU A 126 -6.65 4.20 2.85
C LEU A 126 -6.00 4.50 4.22
N GLN A 127 -4.90 3.83 4.52
CA GLN A 127 -4.09 4.10 5.72
C GLN A 127 -3.50 5.52 5.67
N ILE A 128 -2.95 5.96 4.54
CA ILE A 128 -2.37 7.30 4.37
C ILE A 128 -3.44 8.38 4.51
N ILE A 129 -4.61 8.20 3.87
CA ILE A 129 -5.75 9.12 3.94
C ILE A 129 -6.19 9.30 5.40
N SER A 130 -6.41 8.20 6.12
CA SER A 130 -6.78 8.21 7.54
C SER A 130 -5.68 8.85 8.41
N TYR A 131 -4.41 8.53 8.13
CA TYR A 131 -3.29 9.02 8.91
C TYR A 131 -3.16 10.55 8.82
N HIS A 132 -3.28 11.10 7.62
CA HIS A 132 -3.16 12.54 7.37
C HIS A 132 -4.48 13.31 7.49
N ASN A 133 -5.58 12.64 7.83
CA ASN A 133 -6.93 13.23 7.90
C ASN A 133 -7.31 13.94 6.60
N VAL A 134 -7.06 13.25 5.48
CA VAL A 134 -7.34 13.77 4.15
C VAL A 134 -8.85 13.65 3.88
N PRO A 135 -9.52 14.69 3.37
CA PRO A 135 -10.93 14.60 2.99
C PRO A 135 -11.15 13.47 1.97
N MET A 136 -12.28 12.77 2.10
CA MET A 136 -12.70 11.79 1.10
C MET A 136 -13.01 12.50 -0.23
N PRO A 137 -12.88 11.81 -1.37
CA PRO A 137 -13.39 12.31 -2.63
C PRO A 137 -14.89 12.65 -2.52
N GLU A 138 -15.30 13.83 -2.99
CA GLU A 138 -16.72 14.22 -3.01
C GLU A 138 -17.54 13.25 -3.87
N SER A 139 -16.97 12.81 -4.99
CA SER A 139 -17.65 11.90 -5.92
C SER A 139 -17.86 10.51 -5.32
N ARG A 140 -19.07 9.97 -5.52
CA ARG A 140 -19.39 8.57 -5.18
C ARG A 140 -18.47 7.60 -5.92
N GLU A 141 -18.16 7.88 -7.19
CA GLU A 141 -17.27 7.04 -8.01
C GLU A 141 -15.85 7.01 -7.43
N GLY A 142 -15.29 8.14 -6.99
CA GLY A 142 -13.99 8.20 -6.33
C GLY A 142 -13.94 7.36 -5.05
N LYS A 143 -14.99 7.39 -4.23
CA LYS A 143 -15.13 6.54 -3.03
C LYS A 143 -15.21 5.04 -3.38
N ILE A 144 -15.88 4.68 -4.49
CA ILE A 144 -15.91 3.29 -4.98
C ILE A 144 -14.52 2.85 -5.46
N ILE A 145 -13.78 3.73 -6.13
CA ILE A 145 -12.39 3.46 -6.54
C ILE A 145 -11.52 3.20 -5.30
N LEU A 146 -11.61 4.02 -4.26
CA LEU A 146 -10.88 3.81 -3.00
C LEU A 146 -11.17 2.43 -2.37
N LEU A 147 -12.42 1.97 -2.42
CA LEU A 147 -12.81 0.63 -1.95
C LEU A 147 -12.42 -0.50 -2.91
N ALA A 148 -12.28 -0.22 -4.21
CA ALA A 148 -11.92 -1.19 -5.24
C ALA A 148 -10.42 -1.50 -5.28
N ILE A 149 -9.58 -0.53 -4.89
CA ILE A 149 -8.14 -0.69 -4.72
C ILE A 149 -7.85 -1.71 -3.61
N ASP A 150 -6.86 -2.59 -3.87
CA ASP A 150 -6.57 -3.80 -3.09
C ASP A 150 -7.77 -4.70 -2.82
N SER A 151 -8.84 -4.51 -3.58
CA SER A 151 -10.09 -5.21 -3.39
C SER A 151 -10.63 -5.09 -1.96
N THR A 152 -10.44 -3.92 -1.31
CA THR A 152 -10.92 -3.64 0.06
C THR A 152 -12.39 -4.05 0.24
N PHE A 153 -13.24 -3.80 -0.76
CA PHE A 153 -14.65 -4.17 -0.78
C PHE A 153 -14.93 -5.67 -0.59
N LEU A 154 -14.00 -6.57 -0.95
CA LEU A 154 -14.23 -8.02 -0.84
C LEU A 154 -14.42 -8.47 0.60
N GLY A 155 -13.76 -7.80 1.55
CA GLY A 155 -13.94 -8.08 2.98
C GLY A 155 -15.39 -7.88 3.42
N TYR A 156 -16.08 -6.87 2.89
CA TYR A 156 -17.47 -6.57 3.22
C TYR A 156 -18.45 -7.63 2.71
N PHE A 157 -18.24 -8.15 1.49
CA PHE A 157 -19.12 -9.15 0.87
C PHE A 157 -18.81 -10.60 1.28
N ASN A 158 -17.83 -10.81 2.16
CA ASN A 158 -17.53 -12.12 2.71
C ASN A 158 -17.99 -12.17 4.17
N ASN A 159 -18.91 -13.07 4.50
CA ASN A 159 -19.47 -13.20 5.85
C ASN A 159 -18.39 -13.38 6.93
N ASP A 160 -17.33 -14.13 6.64
CA ASP A 160 -16.24 -14.40 7.59
C ASP A 160 -15.37 -13.18 7.86
N PHE A 161 -15.34 -12.22 6.92
CA PHE A 161 -14.47 -11.04 6.97
C PHE A 161 -15.23 -9.73 7.15
N ARG A 162 -16.56 -9.72 7.00
CA ARG A 162 -17.37 -8.49 7.00
C ARG A 162 -17.20 -7.69 8.27
N ALA A 163 -17.27 -8.36 9.43
CA ALA A 163 -17.10 -7.70 10.72
C ALA A 163 -15.69 -7.10 10.88
N ILE A 164 -14.65 -7.83 10.46
CA ILE A 164 -13.25 -7.37 10.54
C ILE A 164 -13.01 -6.20 9.58
N ASN A 165 -13.49 -6.29 8.33
CA ASN A 165 -13.37 -5.23 7.35
C ASN A 165 -14.03 -3.93 7.83
N ARG A 166 -15.26 -4.02 8.35
CA ARG A 166 -15.95 -2.87 8.95
C ARG A 166 -15.19 -2.30 10.13
N SER A 167 -14.77 -3.15 11.06
CA SER A 167 -14.02 -2.71 12.25
C SER A 167 -12.75 -1.95 11.90
N TRP A 168 -12.05 -2.33 10.83
CA TRP A 168 -10.88 -1.57 10.36
C TRP A 168 -11.24 -0.22 9.74
N LEU A 169 -12.29 -0.15 8.92
CA LEU A 169 -12.75 1.12 8.37
C LEU A 169 -13.22 2.08 9.48
N GLU A 170 -13.86 1.57 10.53
CA GLU A 170 -14.25 2.34 11.72
C GLU A 170 -13.03 2.84 12.51
N GLN A 171 -12.04 1.99 12.75
CA GLN A 171 -10.79 2.35 13.44
C GLN A 171 -9.97 3.40 12.66
N LEU A 172 -10.04 3.36 11.33
CA LEU A 172 -9.44 4.36 10.44
C LEU A 172 -10.33 5.59 10.22
N GLU A 173 -11.51 5.65 10.86
CA GLU A 173 -12.49 6.72 10.71
C GLU A 173 -12.95 6.99 9.26
N LEU A 174 -12.93 5.95 8.42
CA LEU A 174 -13.32 5.98 7.01
C LEU A 174 -14.84 5.80 6.84
N PHE A 175 -15.63 6.56 7.60
CA PHE A 175 -17.08 6.35 7.71
C PHE A 175 -17.83 6.54 6.39
N GLU A 176 -17.40 7.47 5.53
CA GLU A 176 -18.05 7.66 4.23
C GLU A 176 -17.89 6.44 3.31
N LEU A 177 -16.82 5.66 3.46
CA LEU A 177 -16.66 4.41 2.73
C LEU A 177 -17.58 3.31 3.29
N LEU A 178 -17.82 3.31 4.61
CA LEU A 178 -18.85 2.45 5.22
C LEU A 178 -20.24 2.81 4.71
N ASP A 179 -20.56 4.10 4.57
CA ASP A 179 -21.83 4.57 4.00
C ASP A 179 -22.03 4.05 2.56
N ILE A 180 -20.97 4.02 1.74
CA ILE A 180 -21.02 3.39 0.40
C ILE A 180 -21.35 1.91 0.52
N LEU A 181 -20.65 1.16 1.38
CA LEU A 181 -20.88 -0.27 1.56
C LEU A 181 -22.29 -0.58 2.07
N ASP A 182 -22.82 0.26 2.97
CA ASP A 182 -24.14 0.08 3.59
C ASP A 182 -25.30 0.63 2.76
N SER A 183 -25.02 1.38 1.68
CA SER A 183 -26.04 1.90 0.75
C SER A 183 -26.80 0.82 -0.04
N GLY A 184 -26.48 -0.45 0.15
CA GLY A 184 -27.00 -1.56 -0.66
C GLY A 184 -26.27 -1.74 -1.98
N ILE A 185 -25.07 -1.17 -2.13
CA ILE A 185 -24.23 -1.34 -3.33
C ILE A 185 -23.96 -2.82 -3.59
N HIS A 186 -24.10 -3.24 -4.85
CA HIS A 186 -23.82 -4.61 -5.26
C HIS A 186 -22.33 -4.81 -5.58
N LYS A 187 -21.81 -6.00 -5.28
CA LYS A 187 -20.42 -6.40 -5.56
C LYS A 187 -20.00 -6.16 -7.02
N CYS A 188 -20.93 -6.31 -7.98
CA CYS A 188 -20.68 -6.08 -9.40
C CYS A 188 -20.31 -4.62 -9.74
N GLU A 189 -20.76 -3.64 -8.95
CA GLU A 189 -20.41 -2.23 -9.17
C GLU A 189 -18.91 -1.98 -9.00
N PHE A 190 -18.28 -2.63 -8.02
CA PHE A 190 -16.83 -2.52 -7.83
C PHE A 190 -16.08 -3.15 -9.00
N TYR A 191 -16.54 -4.30 -9.50
CA TYR A 191 -15.93 -4.91 -10.69
C TYR A 191 -16.16 -4.10 -11.96
N ARG A 192 -17.34 -3.46 -12.11
CA ARG A 192 -17.61 -2.50 -13.19
C ARG A 192 -16.59 -1.38 -13.16
N VAL A 193 -16.36 -0.74 -12.00
CA VAL A 193 -15.38 0.34 -11.83
C VAL A 193 -13.96 -0.14 -12.12
N LYS A 194 -13.56 -1.31 -11.60
CA LYS A 194 -12.25 -1.92 -11.91
C LYS A 194 -12.05 -2.10 -13.41
N SER A 195 -13.06 -2.60 -14.12
CA SER A 195 -13.02 -2.79 -15.57
C SER A 195 -13.03 -1.48 -16.35
N GLN A 196 -13.88 -0.52 -15.95
CA GLN A 196 -14.07 0.76 -16.65
C GLN A 196 -12.77 1.56 -16.71
N TYR A 197 -12.02 1.59 -15.62
CA TYR A 197 -10.78 2.35 -15.52
C TYR A 197 -9.52 1.49 -15.62
N ASN A 198 -9.68 0.16 -15.82
CA ASN A 198 -8.57 -0.79 -15.86
C ASN A 198 -7.67 -0.70 -14.62
N LEU A 199 -8.28 -0.64 -13.42
CA LEU A 199 -7.59 -0.33 -12.16
C LEU A 199 -6.50 -1.35 -11.76
N ASP A 200 -6.57 -2.57 -12.30
CA ASP A 200 -5.62 -3.66 -12.02
C ASP A 200 -4.43 -3.69 -12.99
N ALA A 201 -4.37 -2.78 -13.97
CA ALA A 201 -3.25 -2.72 -14.90
C ALA A 201 -1.97 -2.24 -14.19
N PRO A 202 -0.82 -2.88 -14.47
CA PRO A 202 0.42 -2.50 -13.83
C PRO A 202 0.93 -1.16 -14.36
N ILE A 203 1.70 -0.49 -13.52
CA ILE A 203 2.63 0.57 -13.91
C ILE A 203 3.97 -0.09 -14.17
N ARG A 204 4.70 0.36 -15.19
CA ARG A 204 6.02 -0.17 -15.54
C ARG A 204 6.89 0.92 -16.16
N VAL A 205 8.21 0.70 -16.15
CA VAL A 205 9.15 1.51 -16.92
C VAL A 205 9.25 0.91 -18.32
N ASN A 206 9.05 1.73 -19.34
CA ASN A 206 9.17 1.31 -20.74
C ASN A 206 10.62 1.35 -21.24
N GLU A 207 10.83 0.97 -22.51
CA GLU A 207 12.15 0.93 -23.14
C GLU A 207 12.89 2.28 -23.15
N ASN A 208 12.15 3.39 -23.09
CA ASN A 208 12.70 4.74 -23.05
C ASN A 208 12.99 5.22 -21.62
N GLY A 209 12.75 4.39 -20.61
CA GLY A 209 12.90 4.75 -19.20
C GLY A 209 11.73 5.57 -18.66
N ILE A 210 10.58 5.64 -19.35
CA ILE A 210 9.43 6.43 -18.91
C ILE A 210 8.39 5.51 -18.26
N LEU A 211 7.72 5.98 -17.20
CA LEU A 211 6.61 5.25 -16.61
C LEU A 211 5.41 5.22 -17.56
N GLU A 212 4.83 4.04 -17.72
CA GLU A 212 3.59 3.85 -18.48
C GLU A 212 2.63 2.91 -17.74
N THR A 213 1.35 3.03 -18.08
CA THR A 213 0.30 2.13 -17.59
C THR A 213 -0.87 2.11 -18.55
N ASN A 214 -1.65 1.03 -18.51
CA ASN A 214 -2.94 0.96 -19.18
C ASN A 214 -4.12 1.32 -18.26
N ILE A 215 -3.87 1.74 -17.01
CA ILE A 215 -4.90 2.35 -16.16
C ILE A 215 -5.41 3.61 -16.88
N ASN A 216 -6.73 3.77 -16.96
CA ASN A 216 -7.35 4.91 -17.63
C ASN A 216 -7.34 6.17 -16.74
N LEU A 217 -6.15 6.69 -16.46
CA LEU A 217 -5.95 7.88 -15.62
C LEU A 217 -6.67 9.12 -16.19
N ALA A 218 -6.78 9.20 -17.52
CA ALA A 218 -7.51 10.27 -18.20
C ALA A 218 -9.01 10.28 -17.84
N ALA A 219 -9.67 9.11 -17.85
CA ALA A 219 -11.08 9.01 -17.47
C ALA A 219 -11.34 9.20 -15.97
N MET A 220 -10.30 9.04 -15.13
CA MET A 220 -10.39 9.28 -13.69
C MET A 220 -10.11 10.74 -13.29
N GLN A 221 -9.74 11.62 -14.23
CA GLN A 221 -9.49 13.03 -13.93
C GLN A 221 -10.72 13.69 -13.29
N GLY A 222 -10.50 14.53 -12.28
CA GLY A 222 -11.56 15.21 -11.54
C GLY A 222 -12.29 14.35 -10.50
N LEU A 223 -12.01 13.03 -10.42
CA LEU A 223 -12.50 12.21 -9.31
C LEU A 223 -11.74 12.47 -8.00
N PHE A 224 -10.51 12.99 -8.11
CA PHE A 224 -9.64 13.39 -7.01
C PHE A 224 -9.16 14.84 -7.21
N GLU A 225 -8.79 15.53 -6.13
CA GLU A 225 -8.46 16.97 -6.15
C GLU A 225 -7.10 17.31 -6.77
N PHE A 226 -6.37 16.33 -7.28
CA PHE A 226 -5.04 16.50 -7.87
C PHE A 226 -4.97 15.85 -9.26
N PRO A 227 -4.06 16.33 -10.13
CA PRO A 227 -3.82 15.70 -11.42
C PRO A 227 -3.40 14.24 -11.26
N LEU A 228 -4.11 13.33 -11.95
CA LEU A 228 -3.71 11.92 -12.01
C LEU A 228 -2.72 11.72 -13.15
N SER A 229 -1.43 11.78 -12.83
CA SER A 229 -0.37 11.61 -13.82
C SER A 229 0.78 10.76 -13.27
N LEU A 230 1.40 9.99 -14.16
CA LEU A 230 2.70 9.38 -13.88
C LEU A 230 3.80 10.45 -13.92
N SER A 231 4.91 10.19 -13.24
CA SER A 231 6.11 11.04 -13.34
C SER A 231 6.62 11.06 -14.79
N ALA A 232 6.91 12.26 -15.30
CA ALA A 232 7.48 12.45 -16.65
C ALA A 232 9.00 12.26 -16.70
N GLU A 233 9.61 11.93 -15.55
CA GLU A 233 11.05 11.74 -15.45
C GLU A 233 11.51 10.45 -16.12
N GLN A 234 12.78 10.42 -16.51
CA GLN A 234 13.42 9.23 -17.06
C GLN A 234 14.07 8.39 -15.97
N PHE A 235 13.51 7.20 -15.74
CA PHE A 235 13.95 6.19 -14.79
C PHE A 235 15.01 5.27 -15.41
N LYS A 236 16.15 5.17 -14.74
CA LYS A 236 17.23 4.24 -15.08
C LYS A 236 17.22 3.06 -14.14
N LEU A 237 17.40 1.86 -14.67
CA LEU A 237 17.60 0.66 -13.85
C LEU A 237 18.85 0.84 -13.00
N THR A 238 18.74 0.62 -11.69
CA THR A 238 19.88 0.75 -10.76
C THR A 238 20.16 -0.51 -9.99
N HIS A 239 19.14 -1.33 -9.74
CA HIS A 239 19.29 -2.59 -9.03
C HIS A 239 18.38 -3.64 -9.64
N THR A 240 18.86 -4.88 -9.67
CA THR A 240 18.06 -6.06 -9.96
C THR A 240 18.20 -7.03 -8.79
N PHE A 241 17.08 -7.59 -8.33
CA PHE A 241 17.10 -8.59 -7.27
C PHE A 241 17.56 -9.94 -7.82
N GLU A 242 18.41 -10.62 -7.05
CA GLU A 242 19.01 -11.89 -7.49
C GLU A 242 17.98 -13.02 -7.50
N ASN A 243 17.06 -12.98 -6.55
CA ASN A 243 16.00 -13.96 -6.42
C ASN A 243 14.69 -13.27 -6.09
N THR A 244 13.66 -13.58 -6.86
CA THR A 244 12.27 -13.22 -6.57
C THR A 244 11.43 -14.48 -6.64
N GLY A 245 10.51 -14.66 -5.70
CA GLY A 245 9.85 -15.94 -5.59
C GLY A 245 8.54 -15.94 -4.83
N ARG A 246 7.94 -17.13 -4.84
CA ARG A 246 6.78 -17.49 -4.03
C ARG A 246 7.14 -18.74 -3.26
N TYR A 247 6.66 -18.81 -2.03
CA TYR A 247 6.84 -19.99 -1.19
C TYR A 247 5.52 -20.36 -0.53
N GLU A 248 5.27 -21.67 -0.44
CA GLU A 248 4.11 -22.25 0.22
C GLU A 248 4.53 -22.98 1.50
N LEU A 249 4.00 -22.52 2.62
CA LEU A 249 4.28 -23.03 3.96
C LEU A 249 3.39 -24.25 4.24
N ALA A 250 3.98 -25.32 4.79
CA ALA A 250 3.20 -26.42 5.33
C ALA A 250 2.37 -25.95 6.54
N LYS A 251 1.15 -26.48 6.72
CA LYS A 251 0.20 -26.01 7.75
C LYS A 251 0.66 -26.34 9.18
N ASP A 252 1.40 -27.42 9.29
CA ASP A 252 1.74 -28.18 10.49
C ASP A 252 3.24 -28.05 10.84
N LYS A 253 3.92 -27.07 10.26
CA LYS A 253 5.30 -26.71 10.57
C LYS A 253 5.40 -25.27 11.05
N GLU A 254 6.31 -25.06 11.99
CA GLU A 254 6.76 -23.75 12.41
C GLU A 254 7.76 -23.20 11.40
N TYR A 255 7.67 -21.90 11.14
CA TYR A 255 8.53 -21.18 10.23
C TYR A 255 8.79 -19.78 10.81
N SER A 256 9.99 -19.26 10.62
CA SER A 256 10.28 -17.85 10.84
C SER A 256 10.82 -17.24 9.56
N LYS A 257 10.51 -15.97 9.31
CA LYS A 257 11.17 -15.26 8.20
C LYS A 257 12.66 -15.01 8.47
N HIS A 258 13.10 -15.08 9.73
CA HIS A 258 14.51 -14.93 10.10
C HIS A 258 15.38 -16.09 9.60
N ASP A 259 14.76 -17.21 9.23
CA ASP A 259 15.44 -18.36 8.63
C ASP A 259 15.79 -18.09 7.15
N ILE A 260 15.30 -16.98 6.57
CA ILE A 260 15.51 -16.59 5.17
C ILE A 260 16.63 -15.54 5.08
N ASN A 261 17.82 -15.98 4.71
CA ASN A 261 18.98 -15.09 4.56
C ASN A 261 18.85 -14.17 3.34
N GLY A 262 19.22 -12.90 3.50
CA GLY A 262 19.29 -11.94 2.40
C GLY A 262 17.94 -11.36 1.95
N LEU A 263 16.89 -11.52 2.76
CA LEU A 263 15.56 -10.98 2.51
C LEU A 263 15.58 -9.45 2.37
N TYR A 264 15.12 -8.96 1.24
CA TYR A 264 14.95 -7.52 0.98
C TYR A 264 13.50 -7.11 1.23
N SER A 265 12.55 -7.87 0.71
CA SER A 265 11.12 -7.67 0.92
C SER A 265 10.37 -8.98 1.05
N MET A 266 9.27 -8.99 1.79
CA MET A 266 8.41 -10.18 1.95
C MET A 266 6.99 -9.84 2.38
N ALA A 267 6.01 -10.42 1.69
CA ALA A 267 4.59 -10.28 2.02
C ALA A 267 3.86 -11.62 1.96
N LEU A 268 3.04 -11.93 2.97
CA LEU A 268 2.06 -13.01 2.90
C LEU A 268 0.92 -12.61 1.94
N THR A 269 0.88 -13.28 0.79
CA THR A 269 -0.21 -13.14 -0.19
C THR A 269 -1.44 -13.96 0.21
N HIS A 270 -1.23 -15.04 0.95
CA HIS A 270 -2.26 -15.83 1.63
C HIS A 270 -1.73 -16.30 2.99
N LYS A 271 -2.59 -16.85 3.86
CA LYS A 271 -2.19 -17.36 5.19
C LYS A 271 -0.93 -18.22 5.16
N ASN A 272 -0.80 -19.10 4.17
CA ASN A 272 0.33 -20.02 4.03
C ASN A 272 1.19 -19.77 2.80
N LYS A 273 1.08 -18.61 2.14
CA LYS A 273 1.86 -18.31 0.93
C LYS A 273 2.45 -16.91 1.03
N PHE A 274 3.76 -16.79 0.81
CA PHE A 274 4.42 -15.49 0.73
C PHE A 274 5.15 -15.29 -0.59
N LYS A 275 5.27 -14.02 -0.96
CA LYS A 275 6.18 -13.54 -2.00
C LYS A 275 7.38 -12.90 -1.33
N PHE A 276 8.54 -12.98 -1.97
CA PHE A 276 9.76 -12.38 -1.46
C PHE A 276 10.69 -11.89 -2.57
N THR A 277 11.59 -10.98 -2.20
CA THR A 277 12.79 -10.63 -2.97
C THR A 277 14.02 -10.79 -2.08
N MET A 278 15.13 -11.28 -2.64
CA MET A 278 16.40 -11.50 -1.93
C MET A 278 17.58 -11.11 -2.80
N GLY A 279 18.60 -10.55 -2.15
CA GLY A 279 19.84 -10.10 -2.79
C GLY A 279 19.61 -8.97 -3.79
N SER A 280 20.55 -8.03 -3.93
CA SER A 280 20.43 -6.99 -4.95
C SER A 280 21.78 -6.73 -5.59
N LYS A 281 21.83 -6.73 -6.93
CA LYS A 281 23.00 -6.33 -7.70
C LYS A 281 22.78 -4.95 -8.26
N THR A 282 23.74 -4.05 -8.04
CA THR A 282 23.75 -2.73 -8.68
C THR A 282 24.04 -2.88 -10.17
N VAL A 283 23.25 -2.20 -10.99
CA VAL A 283 23.36 -2.10 -12.44
C VAL A 283 23.71 -0.64 -12.73
N TYR A 284 24.86 -0.38 -13.35
CA TYR A 284 25.34 0.98 -13.63
C TYR A 284 24.71 1.54 -14.90
#